data_AF-A0A1Q3APB2-F1
#
_entry.id   AF-A0A1Q3APB2-F1
#
_cell.length_a   1.000
_cell.length_b   1.000
_cell.length_c   1.000
_cell.angle_alpha   90.00
_cell.angle_beta   90.00
_cell.angle_gamma   90.00
#
_symmetry.space_group_name_H-M   'P 1'
#
loop_
_entity.id
_entity.type
_entity.pdbx_description
1 polymer ?
#
loop_
_entity_poly.entity_id
_entity_poly.type
_entity_poly.pdbx_seq_one_letter_code
_entity_poly.pdbx_strand_id
1 'polypeptide(L)'
;VIYEGTNQVKESKISMLVHEYELFIMHNDECISDMFTRFTTIVNSLKNLGKSYSNQELVRKILRCLPRTMVATWDDSDLSSSDESGSDEEVVNFALMAMEEDSSGDESENEVNFTFEELQNAY
;
A
#
# COMPACT_ATOMS: atom_id res chain seq x y z
N VAL A 1 -26.47 -30.32 -16.68
CA VAL A 1 -25.28 -30.10 -15.83
C VAL A 1 -24.25 -29.38 -16.68
N ILE A 2 -24.10 -28.07 -16.53
CA ILE A 2 -23.09 -27.24 -17.22
C ILE A 2 -22.83 -26.01 -16.34
N TYR A 3 -22.11 -26.23 -15.23
CA TYR A 3 -21.71 -25.15 -14.31
C TYR A 3 -20.21 -25.20 -13.96
N GLU A 4 -19.47 -26.22 -14.40
CA GLU A 4 -18.05 -26.39 -14.04
C GLU A 4 -17.12 -25.49 -14.85
N GLY A 5 -17.47 -25.14 -16.09
CA GLY A 5 -16.63 -24.26 -16.93
C GLY A 5 -16.61 -22.81 -16.47
N THR A 6 -17.71 -22.28 -15.96
CA THR A 6 -17.80 -20.89 -15.47
C THR A 6 -17.11 -20.68 -14.13
N ASN A 7 -17.13 -21.68 -13.24
CA ASN A 7 -16.43 -21.58 -11.96
C ASN A 7 -14.92 -21.79 -12.11
N GLN A 8 -14.47 -22.75 -12.91
CA GLN A 8 -13.03 -22.97 -13.11
C GLN A 8 -12.32 -21.76 -13.77
N VAL A 9 -12.99 -21.10 -14.73
CA VAL A 9 -12.46 -19.87 -15.34
C VAL A 9 -12.42 -18.71 -14.35
N LYS A 10 -13.39 -18.60 -13.42
CA LYS A 10 -13.36 -17.58 -12.36
C LYS A 10 -12.21 -17.82 -11.39
N GLU A 11 -12.05 -19.05 -10.90
CA GLU A 11 -10.96 -19.42 -9.98
C GLU A 11 -9.59 -19.14 -10.60
N SER A 12 -9.41 -19.47 -11.89
CA SER A 12 -8.18 -19.17 -12.62
C SER A 12 -7.89 -17.66 -12.69
N LYS A 13 -8.91 -16.83 -12.98
CA LYS A 13 -8.77 -15.37 -12.99
C LYS A 13 -8.48 -14.79 -11.61
N ILE A 14 -9.15 -15.30 -10.57
CA ILE A 14 -8.87 -14.89 -9.18
C ILE A 14 -7.42 -15.22 -8.85
N SER A 15 -6.94 -16.42 -9.15
CA SER A 15 -5.56 -16.83 -8.87
C SER A 15 -4.55 -15.94 -9.59
N MET A 16 -4.79 -15.58 -10.85
CA MET A 16 -3.92 -14.68 -11.60
C MET A 16 -3.86 -13.28 -10.98
N LEU A 17 -5.01 -12.70 -10.65
CA LEU A 17 -5.09 -11.38 -10.03
C LEU A 17 -4.52 -11.36 -8.61
N VAL A 18 -4.70 -12.43 -7.84
CA VAL A 18 -4.07 -12.58 -6.51
C VAL A 18 -2.56 -12.60 -6.65
N HIS A 19 -2.04 -13.34 -7.63
CA HIS A 19 -0.60 -13.37 -7.88
C HIS A 19 -0.06 -11.99 -8.28
N GLU A 20 -0.78 -11.28 -9.15
CA GLU A 20 -0.45 -9.90 -9.54
C GLU A 20 -0.51 -8.94 -8.33
N TYR A 21 -1.51 -9.08 -7.46
CA TYR A 21 -1.60 -8.36 -6.20
C TYR A 21 -0.43 -8.67 -5.27
N GLU A 22 -0.05 -9.94 -5.11
CA GLU A 22 1.06 -10.36 -4.24
C GLU A 22 2.41 -9.83 -4.73
N LEU A 23 2.65 -9.87 -6.03
CA LEU A 23 3.88 -9.35 -6.67
C LEU A 23 3.84 -7.84 -6.96
N PHE A 24 2.74 -7.16 -6.62
CA PHE A 24 2.61 -5.74 -6.86
C PHE A 24 3.73 -4.98 -6.16
N ILE A 25 4.43 -4.13 -6.91
CA ILE A 25 5.47 -3.21 -6.48
C ILE A 25 5.32 -1.92 -7.29
N MET A 26 5.76 -0.80 -6.72
CA MET A 26 5.89 0.43 -7.48
C MET A 26 7.06 0.32 -8.47
N HIS A 27 6.83 0.71 -9.72
CA HIS A 27 7.89 0.82 -10.74
C HIS A 27 8.65 2.15 -10.58
N ASN A 28 9.91 2.20 -11.03
CA ASN A 28 10.74 3.41 -10.89
C ASN A 28 10.29 4.55 -11.83
N ASP A 29 9.54 4.21 -12.86
CA ASP A 29 9.08 5.05 -13.96
C ASP A 29 7.58 5.39 -13.87
N GLU A 30 6.91 5.00 -12.78
CA GLU A 30 5.50 5.36 -12.52
C GLU A 30 5.37 6.36 -11.37
N CYS A 31 4.35 7.23 -11.44
CA CYS A 31 3.99 8.12 -10.34
C CYS A 31 3.20 7.36 -9.26
N ILE A 32 3.18 7.89 -8.04
CA ILE A 32 2.40 7.31 -6.92
C ILE A 32 0.91 7.18 -7.32
N SER A 33 0.32 8.20 -7.94
CA SER A 33 -1.07 8.16 -8.42
C SER A 33 -1.33 7.05 -9.47
N ASP A 34 -0.37 6.80 -10.37
CA ASP A 34 -0.46 5.72 -11.35
C ASP A 34 -0.40 4.35 -10.67
N MET A 35 0.48 4.21 -9.67
CA MET A 35 0.58 3.03 -8.83
C MET A 35 -0.74 2.77 -8.08
N PHE A 36 -1.34 3.79 -7.44
CA PHE A 36 -2.66 3.66 -6.79
C PHE A 36 -3.74 3.23 -7.78
N THR A 37 -3.75 3.81 -8.99
CA THR A 37 -4.73 3.47 -10.04
C THR A 37 -4.60 1.99 -10.46
N ARG A 38 -3.37 1.50 -10.67
CA ARG A 38 -3.11 0.08 -10.97
C ARG A 38 -3.56 -0.81 -9.82
N PHE A 39 -3.22 -0.46 -8.58
CA PHE A 39 -3.61 -1.22 -7.39
C PHE A 39 -5.13 -1.30 -7.22
N THR A 40 -5.83 -0.15 -7.31
CA THR A 40 -7.29 -0.07 -7.26
C THR A 40 -7.95 -0.92 -8.33
N THR A 41 -7.38 -0.97 -9.54
CA THR A 41 -7.88 -1.79 -10.64
C THR A 41 -7.84 -3.28 -10.30
N ILE A 42 -6.75 -3.75 -9.69
CA ILE A 42 -6.60 -5.15 -9.26
C ILE A 42 -7.59 -5.47 -8.14
N VAL A 43 -7.67 -4.63 -7.11
CA VAL A 43 -8.57 -4.81 -5.96
C VAL A 43 -10.03 -4.83 -6.39
N ASN A 44 -10.44 -3.91 -7.27
CA ASN A 44 -11.80 -3.87 -7.81
C ASN A 44 -12.11 -5.11 -8.66
N SER A 45 -11.14 -5.58 -9.44
CA SER A 45 -11.29 -6.81 -10.23
C SER A 45 -11.47 -8.04 -9.33
N LEU A 46 -10.69 -8.15 -8.25
CA LEU A 46 -10.84 -9.21 -7.25
C LEU A 46 -12.18 -9.12 -6.52
N LYS A 47 -12.61 -7.91 -6.11
CA LYS A 47 -13.90 -7.66 -5.46
C LYS A 47 -15.07 -8.10 -6.35
N ASN A 48 -15.02 -7.78 -7.64
CA ASN A 48 -16.03 -8.20 -8.63
C ASN A 48 -16.08 -9.73 -8.84
N LEU A 49 -14.97 -10.42 -8.57
CA LEU A 49 -14.89 -11.88 -8.62
C LEU A 49 -15.27 -12.56 -7.30
N GLY A 50 -15.56 -11.78 -6.24
CA GLY A 50 -15.97 -12.28 -4.93
C GLY A 50 -14.84 -12.38 -3.89
N LYS A 51 -13.65 -11.85 -4.20
CA LYS A 51 -12.52 -11.78 -3.26
C LYS A 51 -12.27 -10.33 -2.83
N SER A 52 -12.66 -9.98 -1.62
CA SER A 52 -12.44 -8.67 -1.03
C SER A 52 -11.35 -8.69 0.02
N TYR A 53 -10.64 -7.58 0.16
CA TYR A 53 -9.67 -7.35 1.25
C TYR A 53 -10.19 -6.26 2.18
N SER A 54 -9.79 -6.33 3.45
CA SER A 54 -10.05 -5.26 4.42
C SER A 54 -9.22 -4.02 4.12
N ASN A 55 -9.69 -2.84 4.53
CA ASN A 55 -8.94 -1.58 4.36
C ASN A 55 -7.53 -1.68 4.95
N GLN A 56 -7.38 -2.30 6.13
CA GLN A 56 -6.09 -2.49 6.75
C GLN A 56 -5.12 -3.33 5.91
N GLU A 57 -5.61 -4.40 5.26
CA GLU A 57 -4.78 -5.21 4.35
C GLU A 57 -4.32 -4.41 3.12
N LEU A 58 -5.22 -3.60 2.55
CA LEU A 58 -4.91 -2.77 1.39
C LEU A 58 -3.87 -1.70 1.72
N VAL A 59 -4.04 -1.00 2.85
CA VAL A 59 -3.11 0.02 3.33
C VAL A 59 -1.73 -0.59 3.61
N ARG A 60 -1.66 -1.68 4.39
CA ARG A 60 -0.39 -2.37 4.65
C ARG A 60 0.28 -2.86 3.36
N LYS A 61 -0.51 -3.29 2.38
CA LYS A 61 0.03 -3.75 1.10
C LYS A 61 0.67 -2.60 0.33
N ILE A 62 -0.01 -1.47 0.17
CA ILE A 62 0.54 -0.32 -0.55
C ILE A 62 1.77 0.25 0.14
N LEU A 63 1.74 0.39 1.47
CA LEU A 63 2.90 0.88 2.23
C LEU A 63 4.14 0.00 1.99
N ARG A 64 3.98 -1.30 1.75
CA ARG A 64 5.07 -2.21 1.37
C ARG A 64 5.53 -2.10 -0.08
N CYS A 65 4.67 -1.62 -0.97
CA CYS A 65 4.95 -1.47 -2.40
C CYS A 65 5.64 -0.14 -2.73
N LEU A 66 5.49 0.86 -1.85
CA LEU A 66 6.17 2.15 -1.97
C LEU A 66 7.70 1.97 -1.80
N PRO A 67 8.51 2.68 -2.61
CA PRO A 67 9.96 2.54 -2.57
C PRO A 67 10.51 3.07 -1.24
N ARG A 68 11.29 2.21 -0.55
CA ARG A 68 11.99 2.52 0.72
C ARG A 68 12.98 3.68 0.58
N THR A 69 13.28 4.15 -0.63
CA THR A 69 14.19 5.27 -0.90
C THR A 69 13.71 6.59 -0.30
N MET A 70 12.43 6.70 0.05
CA MET A 70 11.91 7.83 0.85
C MET A 70 12.34 7.76 2.33
N VAL A 71 12.71 6.57 2.83
CA VAL A 71 13.18 6.32 4.20
C VAL A 71 14.70 6.47 4.32
N ALA A 72 15.44 6.35 3.20
CA ALA A 72 16.90 6.27 3.19
C ALA A 72 17.63 7.62 3.26
N THR A 73 16.94 8.76 3.19
CA THR A 73 17.58 10.09 3.33
C THR A 73 17.90 10.46 4.78
N TRP A 74 17.50 9.66 5.78
CA TRP A 74 17.64 10.01 7.21
C TRP A 74 18.66 9.14 7.98
N ASP A 75 19.08 7.98 7.45
CA ASP A 75 20.01 7.07 8.16
C ASP A 75 21.50 7.41 7.90
N ASP A 76 21.78 8.18 6.85
CA ASP A 76 23.12 8.68 6.52
C ASP A 76 23.05 10.16 6.16
N SER A 77 23.00 11.06 7.15
CA SER A 77 23.74 12.34 7.11
C SER A 77 23.48 13.17 8.36
N ASP A 78 24.56 13.29 9.15
CA ASP A 78 24.87 14.43 9.99
C ASP A 78 24.29 15.75 9.43
N LEU A 79 23.70 16.51 10.34
CA LEU A 79 23.29 17.89 10.18
C LEU A 79 24.33 18.72 9.40
N SER A 80 24.02 19.09 8.16
CA SER A 80 24.52 20.34 7.59
C SER A 80 23.56 20.89 6.55
N SER A 81 22.63 21.69 7.05
CA SER A 81 22.10 22.92 6.43
C SER A 81 22.30 23.07 4.93
N SER A 82 21.20 23.00 4.17
CA SER A 82 20.83 24.14 3.32
C SER A 82 19.40 23.98 2.77
N ASP A 83 18.56 24.92 3.23
CA ASP A 83 17.47 25.61 2.55
C ASP A 83 16.74 25.01 1.33
N GLU A 84 15.41 25.14 1.42
CA GLU A 84 14.37 25.11 0.38
C GLU A 84 13.95 23.77 -0.24
N SER A 85 12.81 23.23 0.20
CA SER A 85 11.49 23.40 -0.45
C SER A 85 10.58 22.23 -0.03
N GLY A 86 9.46 22.54 0.62
CA GLY A 86 8.56 21.53 1.16
C GLY A 86 7.75 20.79 0.10
N SER A 87 7.52 19.50 0.35
CA SER A 87 6.21 18.86 0.13
C SER A 87 6.07 17.44 0.69
N ASP A 88 7.15 16.75 1.09
CA ASP A 88 7.06 15.27 1.26
C ASP A 88 7.59 14.74 2.62
N GLU A 89 7.80 15.58 3.63
CA GLU A 89 8.39 15.19 4.93
C GLU A 89 7.38 14.66 5.97
N GLU A 90 6.08 14.92 5.83
CA GLU A 90 5.08 14.43 6.81
C GLU A 90 4.74 12.94 6.64
N VAL A 91 4.86 12.41 5.42
CA VAL A 91 4.46 11.03 5.08
C VAL A 91 5.46 9.96 5.54
N VAL A 92 6.74 10.32 5.70
CA VAL A 92 7.76 9.44 6.28
C VAL A 92 7.55 9.18 7.78
N ASN A 93 7.03 10.16 8.52
CA ASN A 93 6.67 9.96 9.93
C ASN A 93 5.54 8.93 10.12
N PHE A 94 4.60 8.87 9.18
CA PHE A 94 3.51 7.89 9.24
C PHE A 94 4.00 6.46 9.01
N ALA A 95 4.93 6.27 8.07
CA ALA A 95 5.54 4.97 7.83
C ALA A 95 6.43 4.51 9.00
N LEU A 96 7.14 5.43 9.69
CA LEU A 96 7.97 5.11 10.85
C LEU A 96 7.15 4.60 12.04
N MET A 97 6.04 5.28 12.36
CA MET A 97 5.13 4.84 13.43
C MET A 97 4.53 3.45 13.18
N ALA A 98 4.33 3.05 11.92
CA ALA A 98 3.80 1.73 11.58
C ALA A 98 4.83 0.59 11.68
N MET A 99 6.12 0.90 11.89
CA MET A 99 7.22 -0.07 11.93
C MET A 99 7.85 -0.23 13.32
N GLU A 100 7.72 0.78 14.20
CA GLU A 100 8.18 0.74 15.60
C GLU A 100 7.04 0.39 16.56
N GLU A 101 6.41 -0.77 16.39
CA GLU A 101 5.44 -1.30 17.35
C GLU A 101 5.82 -2.74 17.75
N ASP A 102 7.00 -2.89 18.35
CA ASP A 102 7.41 -4.10 19.07
C ASP A 102 8.31 -3.72 20.25
N SER A 103 7.86 -2.82 21.14
CA SER A 103 8.41 -2.69 22.50
C SER A 103 7.43 -2.02 23.47
N SER A 104 6.50 -2.82 23.99
CA SER A 104 5.84 -2.71 25.30
C SER A 104 5.37 -1.32 25.79
N GLY A 105 4.06 -1.10 25.69
CA GLY A 105 3.22 -0.61 26.80
C GLY A 105 2.99 0.89 26.90
N ASP A 106 1.87 1.37 26.35
CA ASP A 106 0.77 1.98 27.10
C ASP A 106 -0.45 2.13 26.16
N GLU A 107 -1.65 1.92 26.68
CA GLU A 107 -2.90 2.01 25.95
C GLU A 107 -3.21 3.49 25.66
N SER A 108 -2.95 3.96 24.45
CA SER A 108 -3.71 5.08 23.87
C SER A 108 -4.07 4.75 22.44
N GLU A 109 -5.37 4.62 22.21
CA GLU A 109 -6.06 4.40 20.95
C GLU A 109 -5.66 5.44 19.89
N ASN A 110 -4.50 5.26 19.28
CA ASN A 110 -4.06 5.97 18.09
C ASN A 110 -3.59 4.97 17.02
N GLU A 111 -4.28 3.82 16.91
CA GLU A 111 -4.24 3.04 15.68
C GLU A 111 -4.87 3.95 14.62
N VAL A 112 -4.04 4.65 13.85
CA VAL A 112 -4.54 5.59 12.85
C VAL A 112 -5.23 4.75 11.78
N ASN A 113 -6.55 4.64 11.90
CA ASN A 113 -7.41 3.86 11.03
C ASN A 113 -7.59 4.58 9.70
N PHE A 114 -6.49 4.85 9.00
CA PHE A 114 -6.56 5.39 7.64
C PHE A 114 -7.24 4.37 6.74
N THR A 115 -8.26 4.85 6.04
CA THR A 115 -8.90 4.09 4.98
C THR A 115 -8.03 4.13 3.73
N PHE A 116 -8.18 3.12 2.88
CA PHE A 116 -7.53 3.12 1.57
C PHE A 116 -7.89 4.37 0.74
N GLU A 117 -9.11 4.86 0.89
CA GLU A 117 -9.62 6.06 0.22
C GLU A 117 -8.94 7.34 0.72
N GLU A 118 -8.72 7.48 2.03
CA GLU A 118 -7.97 8.60 2.60
C GLU A 118 -6.51 8.61 2.13
N LEU A 119 -5.89 7.43 2.08
CA LEU A 119 -4.53 7.29 1.55
C LEU A 119 -4.47 7.69 0.08
N GLN A 120 -5.45 7.27 -0.73
CA GLN A 120 -5.52 7.62 -2.14
C GLN A 120 -5.80 9.12 -2.37
N ASN A 121 -6.49 9.79 -1.44
CA ASN A 121 -6.75 11.23 -1.52
C ASN A 121 -5.55 12.08 -1.05
N ALA A 122 -4.66 11.50 -0.24
CA ALA A 122 -3.49 12.18 0.31
C ALA A 122 -2.33 12.30 -0.69
N TYR A 123 -2.26 11.42 -1.70
CA TYR A 123 -1.21 11.35 -2.73
C TYR A 123 -1.78 11.58 -4.13
#